data_AF-A0A7C1KLX8-F1
#
_entry.id   AF-A0A7C1KLX8-F1
#
_cell.length_a   1.000
_cell.length_b   1.000
_cell.length_c   1.000
_cell.angle_alpha   90.00
_cell.angle_beta   90.00
_cell.angle_gamma   90.00
#
_symmetry.space_group_name_H-M   'P 1'
#
loop_
_entity.id
_entity.type
_entity.pdbx_description
1 polymer ?
#
loop_
_entity_poly.entity_id
_entity_poly.type
_entity_poly.pdbx_seq_one_letter_code
_entity_poly.pdbx_strand_id
1 'polypeptide(L)' 'MEEMIPKQLAPLYIDVHCYGCDKRVALSYTRPYHGRNYCDKCHPLAGKTLDELAADLSNSK' A
#
# COMPACT_ATOMS: atom_id res chain seq x y z
N MET A 1 -20.74 15.24 22.95
CA MET A 1 -19.46 15.12 23.65
C MET A 1 -18.50 14.53 22.63
N GLU A 2 -17.62 15.36 22.04
CA GLU A 2 -16.64 14.86 21.07
C GLU A 2 -15.49 14.22 21.84
N GLU A 3 -15.32 12.92 21.70
CA GLU A 3 -14.18 12.21 22.31
C GLU A 3 -12.89 12.67 21.64
N MET A 4 -12.02 13.33 22.42
CA MET A 4 -10.68 13.69 21.96
C MET A 4 -9.85 12.42 21.78
N ILE A 5 -9.67 12.00 20.52
CA ILE A 5 -8.79 10.89 20.18
C ILE A 5 -7.35 11.30 20.59
N PRO A 6 -6.65 10.50 21.43
CA PRO A 6 -5.26 10.76 21.77
C PRO A 6 -4.41 10.90 20.50
N LYS A 7 -3.50 11.88 20.42
CA LYS A 7 -2.68 12.15 19.21
C LYS A 7 -1.94 10.91 18.67
N GLN A 8 -1.65 9.94 19.52
CA GLN A 8 -1.00 8.67 19.18
C GLN A 8 -1.94 7.66 18.50
N LEU A 9 -3.26 7.82 18.68
CA LEU A 9 -4.33 7.03 18.07
C LEU A 9 -5.05 7.79 16.94
N ALA A 10 -4.73 9.08 16.75
CA ALA A 10 -5.18 9.80 15.59
C ALA A 10 -4.66 9.04 14.35
N PRO A 11 -5.54 8.64 13.41
CA PRO A 11 -5.08 8.09 12.16
C PRO A 11 -4.10 9.10 11.58
N LEU A 12 -2.83 8.72 11.45
CA LEU A 12 -1.86 9.53 10.74
C LEU A 12 -2.33 9.55 9.29
N TYR A 13 -3.15 10.53 8.95
CA TYR A 13 -3.51 10.91 7.58
C TYR A 13 -2.26 11.51 6.92
N ILE A 14 -1.21 10.71 6.82
CA ILE A 14 -0.02 11.02 6.05
C ILE A 14 -0.38 10.62 4.63
N ASP A 15 -0.51 11.61 3.76
CA ASP A 15 -0.62 11.35 2.33
C ASP A 15 0.75 11.01 1.77
N VAL A 16 0.84 9.88 1.09
CA VAL A 16 2.01 9.45 0.33
C VAL A 16 1.71 9.40 -1.15
N HIS A 17 2.74 9.53 -1.97
CA HIS A 17 2.61 9.43 -3.41
C HIS A 17 2.60 7.96 -3.86
N CYS A 18 1.54 7.55 -4.55
CA CYS A 18 1.49 6.25 -5.19
C CYS A 18 2.34 6.27 -6.47
N TYR A 19 3.35 5.40 -6.56
CA TYR A 19 4.20 5.28 -7.74
C TYR A 19 3.43 4.79 -8.99
N GLY A 20 2.37 4.02 -8.81
CA GLY A 20 1.62 3.43 -9.93
C GLY A 20 0.60 4.36 -10.60
N CYS A 21 0.04 5.33 -9.88
CA CYS A 21 -0.99 6.23 -10.42
C CYS A 21 -0.75 7.71 -10.16
N ASP A 22 0.38 8.07 -9.54
CA ASP A 22 0.78 9.46 -9.28
C ASP A 22 -0.21 10.27 -8.42
N LYS A 23 -1.03 9.57 -7.63
CA LYS A 23 -2.01 10.18 -6.72
C LYS A 23 -1.49 10.17 -5.30
N ARG A 24 -1.84 11.24 -4.57
CA ARG A 24 -1.74 11.26 -3.11
C ARG A 24 -2.82 10.35 -2.52
N VAL A 25 -2.39 9.44 -1.66
CA VAL A 25 -3.23 8.44 -0.99
C VAL A 25 -2.79 8.34 0.46
N ALA A 26 -3.72 8.10 1.37
CA ALA A 26 -3.36 7.94 2.78
C ALA A 26 -2.44 6.72 2.94
N LEU A 27 -1.41 6.86 3.78
CA LEU A 27 -0.41 5.83 4.06
C LEU A 27 -1.05 4.49 4.45
N SER A 28 -2.18 4.53 5.16
CA SER A 28 -2.97 3.35 5.55
C SER A 28 -3.49 2.51 4.36
N TYR A 29 -3.61 3.11 3.17
CA TYR A 29 -4.04 2.44 1.92
C TYR A 29 -2.89 2.19 0.96
N THR A 30 -1.64 2.21 1.46
CA THR A 30 -0.46 1.95 0.66
C THR A 30 0.33 0.75 1.17
N ARG A 31 0.97 0.06 0.23
CA ARG A 31 1.84 -1.07 0.46
C ARG A 31 3.19 -0.83 -0.19
N PRO A 32 4.31 -1.02 0.53
CA PRO A 32 5.63 -0.90 -0.04
C PRO A 32 5.97 -2.12 -0.91
N TYR A 33 6.58 -1.89 -2.08
CA TYR A 33 7.06 -2.92 -2.98
C TYR A 33 8.33 -2.44 -3.69
N HIS A 34 9.43 -3.20 -3.54
CA HIS A 34 10.78 -2.83 -4.04
C HIS A 34 11.18 -1.37 -3.75
N GLY A 35 10.97 -0.90 -2.51
CA GLY A 35 11.34 0.46 -2.10
C GLY A 35 10.43 1.58 -2.61
N ARG A 36 9.31 1.25 -3.26
CA ARG A 36 8.30 2.21 -3.73
C ARG A 36 6.96 1.97 -3.05
N ASN A 37 6.19 3.05 -2.83
CA ASN A 37 4.85 2.96 -2.26
C ASN A 37 3.80 2.89 -3.37
N TYR A 38 2.90 1.90 -3.28
CA TYR A 38 1.77 1.75 -4.19
C TYR A 38 0.47 1.77 -3.38
N CYS A 39 -0.59 2.37 -3.90
CA CYS A 39 -1.91 2.17 -3.32
C CYS A 39 -2.37 0.71 -3.54
N ASP A 40 -3.31 0.23 -2.71
CA ASP A 40 -3.81 -1.15 -2.79
C ASP A 40 -4.26 -1.55 -4.21
N LYS A 41 -4.81 -0.61 -4.99
CA LYS A 41 -5.24 -0.85 -6.38
C LYS A 41 -4.07 -1.00 -7.36
N CYS A 42 -2.99 -0.25 -7.15
CA CYS A 42 -1.84 -0.21 -8.06
C CYS A 42 -0.70 -1.14 -7.64
N HIS A 43 -0.83 -1.81 -6.49
CA HIS A 43 0.20 -2.71 -6.00
C HIS A 43 0.41 -3.84 -7.03
N PRO A 44 1.65 -4.17 -7.45
CA PRO A 44 1.89 -5.15 -8.51
C PRO A 44 1.40 -6.58 -8.20
N LEU A 45 1.11 -6.85 -6.93
CA LEU A 45 0.53 -8.11 -6.46
C LEU A 45 -0.97 -8.01 -6.16
N ALA A 46 -1.59 -6.87 -6.44
CA ALA A 46 -3.02 -6.68 -6.23
C ALA A 46 -3.80 -7.62 -7.15
N GLY A 47 -4.66 -8.46 -6.54
CA GLY A 47 -5.49 -9.40 -7.28
C GLY A 47 -4.77 -10.65 -7.81
N LYS A 48 -3.48 -10.84 -7.50
CA LYS A 48 -2.79 -12.09 -7.82
C LYS A 48 -3.15 -13.20 -6.85
N THR A 49 -3.36 -14.38 -7.39
CA THR A 49 -3.49 -15.63 -6.64
C THR A 49 -2.13 -16.12 -6.13
N LEU A 50 -2.14 -17.04 -5.16
CA LEU A 50 -0.91 -17.64 -4.63
C LEU A 50 -0.10 -18.37 -5.71
N ASP A 51 -0.77 -19.00 -6.67
CA ASP A 51 -0.13 -19.73 -7.76
C ASP A 51 0.60 -18.78 -8.72
N GLU A 52 0.00 -17.62 -9.03
CA GLU A 52 0.63 -16.59 -9.87
C GLU A 52 1.86 -15.96 -9.18
N LEU A 53 1.78 -15.77 -7.86
CA LEU A 53 2.92 -15.30 -7.07
C LEU A 53 4.08 -16.30 -7.08
N ALA A 54 3.77 -17.59 -6.93
CA ALA A 54 4.77 -18.66 -6.98
C ALA A 54 5.44 -18.77 -8.36
N ALA A 55 4.69 -18.56 -9.44
CA ALA A 55 5.22 -18.54 -10.80
C ALA A 55 6.23 -17.40 -11.03
N ASP A 56 5.92 -16.17 -10.59
CA ASP A 56 6.83 -15.03 -10.71
C ASP A 56 8.15 -15.24 -9.92
N LEU A 57 8.05 -15.87 -8.74
CA LEU A 57 9.21 -16.26 -7.93
C LEU A 57 10.06 -17.34 -8.62
N SER A 58 9.44 -18.31 -9.28
CA SER A 58 10.14 -19.38 -10.00
C SER A 58 10.85 -18.91 -11.28
N ASN A 59 10.34 -17.85 -11.93
CA ASN A 59 10.91 -17.27 -13.16
C ASN A 59 11.99 -16.22 -12.92
N SER A 60 12.29 -15.86 -11.67
CA SER A 60 13.36 -14.92 -11.32
C SER A 60 14.74 -15.59 -11.16
N LYS A 61 14.95 -16.77 -11.77
CA LYS A 61 16.22 -17.52 -11.77
C LYS A 61 16.96 -17.40 -13.09
#